data_AF-A0A9D4RUX9-F1
#
_entry.id   AF-A0A9D4RUX9-F1
#
_cell.length_a   1.000
_cell.length_b   1.000
_cell.length_c   1.000
_cell.angle_alpha   90.00
_cell.angle_beta   90.00
_cell.angle_gamma   90.00
#
_symmetry.space_group_name_H-M   'P 1'
#
loop_
_entity.id
_entity.type
_entity.pdbx_description
1 polymer ?
#
loop_
_entity_poly.entity_id
_entity_poly.type
_entity_poly.pdbx_seq_one_letter_code
_entity_poly.pdbx_strand_id
1 'polypeptide(L)'
;MPWYVHVLIVYFSQCSKVTPINELTNTQPTDLQGLSVKLETVLGEIKSLQISQEASVESLQKTYKEQGAVMIEQMRGNLNTYIDECDNNYVGTSGGNEHYLKEEMCRNVVSIVNEFDNITVKELNEMKDEVLRKKVSIARSFNKFTDLQNDLKTYYYYSQKIEHKGLCFIASMKCERKLQQALTLLDKSGNMFTLQGKSLHKVRIPSDTDSCHITAICVLPEGQVLIADFNNKKVKLLDKQYRMVSHCGVNGYPHDICQIKPSAIAVTVEDFSNPHEVQFITVTQSQLVPARKFQLKHKCICIAHHQGALYISSGTALYKYSMRGKLLNKVYENISHEDTGKNYCELIMIRWHWEYVL
;
A
#
# COMPACT_ATOMS: atom_id res chain seq x y z
N MET A 1 22.43 -11.04 -7.14
CA MET A 1 21.73 -9.78 -6.77
C MET A 1 20.33 -10.15 -6.31
N PRO A 2 19.90 -9.83 -5.07
CA PRO A 2 18.54 -10.15 -4.64
C PRO A 2 17.57 -9.11 -5.20
N TRP A 3 16.53 -9.59 -5.88
CA TRP A 3 15.52 -8.76 -6.55
C TRP A 3 14.45 -8.32 -5.53
N TYR A 4 14.16 -7.02 -5.50
CA TYR A 4 13.09 -6.43 -4.70
C TYR A 4 11.72 -6.86 -5.23
N VAL A 5 10.89 -7.45 -4.37
CA VAL A 5 9.47 -7.70 -4.67
C VAL A 5 8.70 -6.42 -4.37
N HIS A 6 8.29 -5.70 -5.40
CA HIS A 6 7.38 -4.56 -5.24
C HIS A 6 5.95 -5.07 -5.02
N VAL A 7 5.43 -4.86 -3.80
CA VAL A 7 4.00 -5.01 -3.49
C VAL A 7 3.32 -3.71 -3.87
N LEU A 8 2.48 -3.74 -4.91
CA LEU A 8 1.72 -2.58 -5.38
C LEU A 8 0.30 -2.62 -4.80
N ILE A 9 -0.13 -1.53 -4.16
CA ILE A 9 -1.46 -1.34 -3.57
C ILE A 9 -2.07 -0.07 -4.19
N VAL A 10 -3.32 -0.12 -4.67
CA VAL A 10 -4.01 0.97 -5.41
C VAL A 10 -5.27 1.41 -4.67
N TYR A 11 -5.47 2.72 -4.44
CA TYR A 11 -6.74 3.33 -3.96
C TYR A 11 -6.99 4.75 -4.56
N PHE A 12 -8.23 5.25 -4.46
CA PHE A 12 -8.81 6.41 -5.18
C PHE A 12 -9.33 7.52 -4.23
N SER A 13 -9.16 8.82 -4.57
CA SER A 13 -10.12 9.92 -4.24
C SER A 13 -9.82 11.25 -4.97
N GLN A 14 -10.89 12.06 -5.16
CA GLN A 14 -11.03 13.20 -6.10
C GLN A 14 -10.56 14.57 -5.59
N CYS A 15 -9.91 15.37 -6.46
CA CYS A 15 -9.92 16.85 -6.43
C CYS A 15 -9.57 17.47 -7.80
N SER A 16 -10.18 18.62 -8.16
CA SER A 16 -9.99 19.26 -9.48
C SER A 16 -9.60 20.74 -9.43
N LYS A 17 -8.59 21.07 -10.27
CA LYS A 17 -8.05 22.38 -10.73
C LYS A 17 -6.81 22.96 -10.02
N VAL A 18 -5.82 23.36 -10.83
CA VAL A 18 -4.62 24.13 -10.46
C VAL A 18 -4.49 25.35 -11.38
N THR A 19 -4.24 26.52 -10.79
CA THR A 19 -4.08 27.83 -11.47
C THR A 19 -2.59 28.26 -11.46
N PRO A 20 -2.05 28.92 -12.51
CA PRO A 20 -0.65 29.35 -12.58
C PRO A 20 -0.23 30.40 -11.52
N ILE A 21 1.03 30.35 -11.06
CA ILE A 21 1.61 31.22 -10.03
C ILE A 21 1.49 32.73 -10.32
N ASN A 22 1.51 33.11 -11.60
CA ASN A 22 1.52 34.52 -12.02
C ASN A 22 0.12 35.17 -11.89
N GLU A 23 -0.92 34.34 -11.76
CA GLU A 23 -2.32 34.77 -11.58
C GLU A 23 -2.72 34.84 -10.09
N LEU A 24 -1.89 34.31 -9.19
CA LEU A 24 -2.15 34.24 -7.74
C LEU A 24 -1.86 35.55 -6.97
N THR A 25 -1.22 36.52 -7.61
CA THR A 25 -0.96 37.84 -7.00
C THR A 25 -2.20 38.74 -6.98
N ASN A 26 -3.23 38.41 -7.77
CA ASN A 26 -4.50 39.15 -7.86
C ASN A 26 -5.67 38.47 -7.13
N THR A 27 -5.53 37.22 -6.69
CA THR A 27 -6.53 36.54 -5.87
C THR A 27 -6.48 37.10 -4.46
N GLN A 28 -7.63 37.56 -3.93
CA GLN A 28 -7.72 37.93 -2.51
C GLN A 28 -7.22 36.76 -1.66
N PRO A 29 -6.44 37.04 -0.59
CA PRO A 29 -5.95 35.99 0.30
C PRO A 29 -7.13 35.09 0.68
N THR A 30 -6.98 33.79 0.47
CA THR A 30 -7.91 32.78 0.95
C THR A 30 -8.22 33.10 2.41
N ASP A 31 -9.51 33.15 2.74
CA ASP A 31 -10.01 33.50 4.07
C ASP A 31 -9.21 32.77 5.17
N LEU A 32 -8.27 33.49 5.79
CA LEU A 32 -7.38 32.97 6.83
C LEU A 32 -8.21 32.49 8.04
N GLN A 33 -9.39 33.07 8.24
CA GLN A 33 -10.33 32.66 9.27
C GLN A 33 -10.91 31.28 8.95
N GLY A 34 -11.30 31.06 7.70
CA GLY A 34 -11.71 29.73 7.20
C GLY A 34 -10.62 28.67 7.32
N LEU A 35 -9.35 29.04 7.11
CA LEU A 35 -8.22 28.10 7.26
C LEU A 35 -7.95 27.76 8.74
N SER A 36 -8.12 28.72 9.65
CA SER A 36 -8.03 28.50 11.10
C SER A 36 -9.13 27.56 11.60
N VAL A 37 -10.38 27.73 11.15
CA VAL A 37 -11.49 26.83 11.53
C VAL A 37 -11.25 25.40 11.02
N LYS A 38 -10.80 25.25 9.76
CA LYS A 38 -10.41 23.94 9.21
C LYS A 38 -9.29 23.29 10.00
N LEU A 39 -8.29 24.07 10.42
CA LEU A 39 -7.17 23.57 11.22
C LEU A 39 -7.65 23.05 12.58
N GLU A 40 -8.45 23.83 13.30
CA GLU A 40 -8.99 23.40 14.61
C GLU A 40 -9.87 22.15 14.48
N THR A 41 -10.66 22.05 13.41
CA THR A 41 -11.47 20.87 13.11
C THR A 41 -10.59 19.62 12.94
N VAL A 42 -9.56 19.71 12.10
CA VAL A 42 -8.61 18.60 11.87
C VAL A 42 -7.84 18.24 13.14
N LEU A 43 -7.45 19.23 13.96
CA LEU A 43 -6.82 18.98 15.26
C LEU A 43 -7.77 18.27 16.24
N GLY A 44 -9.06 18.58 16.20
CA GLY A 44 -10.11 17.86 16.94
C GLY A 44 -10.21 16.40 16.51
N GLU A 45 -10.29 16.14 15.21
CA GLU A 45 -10.37 14.77 14.64
C GLU A 45 -9.13 13.93 14.99
N ILE A 46 -7.93 14.51 14.90
CA ILE A 46 -6.68 13.85 15.30
C ILE A 46 -6.75 13.40 16.77
N LYS A 47 -7.23 14.26 17.67
CA LYS A 47 -7.39 13.94 19.10
C LYS A 47 -8.44 12.85 19.33
N SER A 48 -9.55 12.86 18.59
CA SER A 48 -10.57 11.81 18.69
C SER A 48 -10.03 10.45 18.24
N LEU A 49 -9.27 10.40 17.15
CA LEU A 49 -8.62 9.17 16.69
C LEU A 49 -7.55 8.69 17.66
N GLN A 50 -6.83 9.60 18.30
CA GLN A 50 -5.89 9.26 19.37
C GLN A 50 -6.57 8.44 20.47
N ILE A 51 -7.65 8.99 21.02
CA ILE A 51 -8.42 8.37 22.10
C ILE A 51 -8.97 7.00 21.65
N SER A 52 -9.47 6.91 20.42
CA SER A 52 -9.98 5.66 19.84
C SER A 52 -8.89 4.57 19.71
N GLN A 53 -7.69 4.94 19.26
CA GLN A 53 -6.58 4.00 19.12
C GLN A 53 -6.05 3.52 20.48
N GLU A 54 -5.96 4.42 21.47
CA GLU A 54 -5.58 4.07 22.84
C GLU A 54 -6.59 3.08 23.45
N ALA A 55 -7.89 3.34 23.30
CA ALA A 55 -8.94 2.43 23.75
C ALA A 55 -8.90 1.05 23.06
N SER A 56 -8.58 1.00 21.76
CA SER A 56 -8.42 -0.27 21.04
C SER A 56 -7.25 -1.10 21.59
N VAL A 57 -6.14 -0.46 21.94
CA VAL A 57 -4.99 -1.14 22.55
C VAL A 57 -5.35 -1.68 23.93
N GLU A 58 -6.05 -0.92 24.77
CA GLU A 58 -6.51 -1.37 26.08
C GLU A 58 -7.45 -2.57 25.97
N SER A 59 -8.39 -2.54 25.01
CA SER A 59 -9.32 -3.64 24.73
C SER A 59 -8.58 -4.93 24.31
N LEU A 60 -7.57 -4.82 23.44
CA LEU A 60 -6.73 -5.95 23.06
C LEU A 60 -5.95 -6.52 24.26
N GLN A 61 -5.40 -5.65 25.12
CA GLN A 61 -4.70 -6.09 26.33
C GLN A 61 -5.64 -6.80 27.31
N LYS A 62 -6.88 -6.35 27.43
CA LYS A 62 -7.91 -6.99 28.25
C LYS A 62 -8.26 -8.38 27.69
N THR A 63 -8.53 -8.46 26.39
CA THR A 63 -8.83 -9.73 25.69
C THR A 63 -7.70 -10.74 25.88
N TYR A 64 -6.43 -10.30 25.75
CA TYR A 64 -5.25 -11.14 26.00
C TYR A 64 -5.21 -11.71 27.42
N LYS A 65 -5.52 -10.89 28.43
CA LYS A 65 -5.55 -11.35 29.84
C LYS A 65 -6.68 -12.36 30.06
N GLU A 66 -7.85 -12.12 29.49
CA GLU A 66 -9.02 -13.00 29.63
C GLU A 66 -8.81 -14.35 28.94
N GLN A 67 -8.33 -14.34 27.69
CA GLN A 67 -8.02 -15.58 26.96
C GLN A 67 -6.92 -16.40 27.64
N GLY A 68 -5.87 -15.72 28.12
CA GLY A 68 -4.82 -16.38 28.90
C GLY A 68 -5.36 -17.01 30.19
N ALA A 69 -6.26 -16.33 30.91
CA ALA A 69 -6.89 -16.87 32.12
C ALA A 69 -7.79 -18.08 31.82
N VAL A 70 -8.59 -18.03 30.76
CA VAL A 70 -9.44 -19.16 30.31
C VAL A 70 -8.58 -20.38 29.98
N MET A 71 -7.48 -20.18 29.25
CA MET A 71 -6.56 -21.26 28.90
C MET A 71 -5.95 -21.89 30.16
N ILE A 72 -5.50 -21.07 31.13
CA ILE A 72 -4.97 -21.54 32.43
C ILE A 72 -6.00 -22.39 33.19
N GLU A 73 -7.25 -21.96 33.28
CA GLU A 73 -8.29 -22.71 34.00
C GLU A 73 -8.68 -24.02 33.29
N GLN A 74 -8.78 -24.02 31.95
CA GLN A 74 -9.02 -25.24 31.18
C GLN A 74 -7.90 -26.26 31.40
N MET A 75 -6.65 -25.78 31.43
CA MET A 75 -5.49 -26.63 31.66
C MET A 75 -5.45 -27.17 33.10
N ARG A 76 -5.83 -26.38 34.10
CA ARG A 76 -6.01 -26.86 35.48
C ARG A 76 -7.08 -27.95 35.57
N GLY A 77 -8.20 -27.80 34.85
CA GLY A 77 -9.26 -28.81 34.78
C GLY A 77 -8.78 -30.15 34.21
N ASN A 78 -8.01 -30.12 33.12
CA ASN A 78 -7.43 -31.31 32.51
C ASN A 78 -6.46 -32.02 33.47
N LEU A 79 -5.62 -31.26 34.17
CA LEU A 79 -4.67 -31.82 35.14
C LEU A 79 -5.39 -32.47 36.32
N ASN A 80 -6.42 -31.83 36.87
CA ASN A 80 -7.22 -32.40 37.96
C ASN A 80 -7.93 -33.69 37.54
N THR A 81 -8.52 -33.71 36.34
CA THR A 81 -9.17 -34.92 35.79
C THR A 81 -8.18 -36.08 35.70
N TYR A 82 -6.95 -35.81 35.22
CA TYR A 82 -5.90 -36.80 35.15
C TYR A 82 -5.45 -37.31 36.52
N ILE A 83 -5.34 -36.41 37.51
CA ILE A 83 -5.03 -36.79 38.90
C ILE A 83 -6.12 -37.71 39.46
N ASP A 84 -7.39 -37.35 39.27
CA ASP A 84 -8.53 -38.17 39.73
C ASP A 84 -8.55 -39.55 39.05
N GLU A 85 -8.24 -39.63 37.75
CA GLU A 85 -8.09 -40.90 37.03
C GLU A 85 -6.96 -41.77 37.61
N CYS A 86 -5.85 -41.14 37.99
CA CYS A 86 -4.74 -41.85 38.63
C CYS A 86 -5.11 -42.37 40.01
N ASP A 87 -5.77 -41.55 40.84
CA ASP A 87 -6.19 -41.94 42.20
C ASP A 87 -7.21 -43.07 42.16
N ASN A 88 -8.17 -43.05 41.23
CA ASN A 88 -9.16 -44.11 41.07
C ASN A 88 -8.55 -45.44 40.58
N ASN A 89 -7.52 -45.39 39.74
CA ASN A 89 -6.83 -46.58 39.26
C ASN A 89 -5.83 -47.16 40.27
N TYR A 90 -5.45 -46.41 41.31
CA TYR A 90 -4.48 -46.83 42.33
C TYR A 90 -5.09 -47.75 43.41
N VAL A 91 -6.41 -47.72 43.62
CA VAL A 91 -7.10 -48.49 44.66
C VAL A 91 -7.27 -49.95 44.23
N GLY A 92 -6.20 -50.75 44.26
CA GLY A 92 -6.35 -52.21 44.07
C GLY A 92 -5.09 -53.05 43.81
N THR A 93 -3.95 -52.45 43.48
CA THR A 93 -2.75 -53.22 43.10
C THR A 93 -1.79 -53.42 44.26
N SER A 94 -2.01 -54.44 45.09
CA SER A 94 -1.02 -54.90 46.08
C SER A 94 0.00 -55.83 45.43
N GLY A 95 1.10 -55.26 44.90
CA GLY A 95 2.31 -56.01 44.56
C GLY A 95 3.00 -55.61 43.26
N GLY A 96 4.25 -55.12 43.37
CA GLY A 96 5.24 -55.05 42.28
C GLY A 96 5.06 -53.97 41.21
N ASN A 97 3.84 -53.67 40.78
CA ASN A 97 3.56 -52.73 39.67
C ASN A 97 3.53 -51.25 40.07
N GLU A 98 3.61 -50.95 41.37
CA GLU A 98 3.49 -49.59 41.91
C GLU A 98 4.60 -48.65 41.41
N HIS A 99 5.83 -49.15 41.28
CA HIS A 99 6.97 -48.37 40.76
C HIS A 99 6.80 -48.02 39.29
N TYR A 100 6.32 -48.98 38.49
CA TYR A 100 6.13 -48.81 37.05
C TYR A 100 5.01 -47.81 36.75
N LEU A 101 3.87 -47.92 37.44
CA LEU A 101 2.78 -46.95 37.35
C LEU A 101 3.24 -45.55 37.73
N LYS A 102 4.04 -45.41 38.80
CA LYS A 102 4.55 -44.10 39.25
C LYS A 102 5.51 -43.46 38.24
N GLU A 103 6.39 -44.25 37.62
CA GLU A 103 7.29 -43.74 36.56
C GLU A 103 6.55 -43.40 35.26
N GLU A 104 5.52 -44.16 34.90
CA GLU A 104 4.68 -43.86 33.73
C GLU A 104 3.82 -42.61 33.96
N MET A 105 3.25 -42.47 35.17
CA MET A 105 2.57 -41.24 35.59
C MET A 105 3.49 -40.02 35.55
N CYS A 106 4.72 -40.13 36.10
CA CYS A 106 5.69 -39.04 36.03
C CYS A 106 6.04 -38.67 34.59
N ARG A 107 6.23 -39.66 33.70
CA ARG A 107 6.50 -39.41 32.28
C ARG A 107 5.34 -38.71 31.57
N ASN A 108 4.10 -39.13 31.84
CA ASN A 108 2.92 -38.54 31.25
C ASN A 108 2.68 -37.10 31.76
N VAL A 109 2.84 -36.86 33.07
CA VAL A 109 2.76 -35.50 33.64
C VAL A 109 3.84 -34.60 33.04
N VAL A 110 5.09 -35.07 32.95
CA VAL A 110 6.18 -34.30 32.33
C VAL A 110 5.91 -34.04 30.84
N SER A 111 5.35 -35.00 30.10
CA SER A 111 4.98 -34.82 28.69
C SER A 111 3.89 -33.76 28.54
N ILE A 112 2.83 -33.82 29.36
CA ILE A 112 1.73 -32.84 29.36
C ILE A 112 2.26 -31.45 29.75
N VAL A 113 3.14 -31.36 30.74
CA VAL A 113 3.77 -30.08 31.16
C VAL A 113 4.68 -29.52 30.06
N ASN A 114 5.44 -30.36 29.36
CA ASN A 114 6.29 -29.90 28.25
C ASN A 114 5.48 -29.47 27.03
N GLU A 115 4.39 -30.17 26.71
CA GLU A 115 3.48 -29.78 25.64
C GLU A 115 2.74 -28.47 25.99
N PHE A 116 2.36 -28.32 27.26
CA PHE A 116 1.81 -27.10 27.86
C PHE A 116 2.78 -25.91 27.74
N ASP A 117 4.05 -26.09 28.10
CA ASP A 117 5.05 -25.03 28.04
C ASP A 117 5.32 -24.60 26.58
N ASN A 118 5.28 -25.53 25.62
CA ASN A 118 5.60 -25.21 24.24
C ASN A 118 4.47 -24.50 23.49
N ILE A 119 3.21 -24.96 23.63
CA ILE A 119 2.07 -24.38 22.89
C ILE A 119 1.69 -23.03 23.49
N THR A 120 1.53 -22.97 24.82
CA THR A 120 1.03 -21.79 25.53
C THR A 120 2.02 -20.63 25.45
N VAL A 121 3.32 -20.89 25.63
CA VAL A 121 4.35 -19.84 25.57
C VAL A 121 4.49 -19.30 24.14
N LYS A 122 4.36 -20.16 23.12
CA LYS A 122 4.45 -19.73 21.73
C LYS A 122 3.28 -18.83 21.33
N GLU A 123 2.03 -19.26 21.59
CA GLU A 123 0.84 -18.47 21.25
C GLU A 123 0.78 -17.16 22.04
N LEU A 124 1.13 -17.17 23.33
CA LEU A 124 1.23 -15.95 24.14
C LEU A 124 2.31 -14.99 23.61
N ASN A 125 3.46 -15.51 23.19
CA ASN A 125 4.52 -14.68 22.61
C ASN A 125 4.11 -14.10 21.25
N GLU A 126 3.45 -14.86 20.38
CA GLU A 126 2.96 -14.39 19.09
C GLU A 126 1.91 -13.27 19.26
N MET A 127 0.98 -13.44 20.20
CA MET A 127 0.00 -12.41 20.56
C MET A 127 0.66 -11.17 21.17
N LYS A 128 1.62 -11.34 22.09
CA LYS A 128 2.39 -10.24 22.68
C LYS A 128 3.16 -9.45 21.62
N ASP A 129 3.77 -10.12 20.66
CA ASP A 129 4.48 -9.51 19.55
C ASP A 129 3.53 -8.74 18.64
N GLU A 130 2.32 -9.26 18.38
CA GLU A 130 1.31 -8.52 17.62
C GLU A 130 0.88 -7.23 18.33
N VAL A 131 0.61 -7.30 19.64
CA VAL A 131 0.29 -6.11 20.45
C VAL A 131 1.44 -5.11 20.41
N LEU A 132 2.68 -5.57 20.55
CA LEU A 132 3.86 -4.70 20.47
C LEU A 132 4.02 -4.05 19.09
N ARG A 133 3.84 -4.81 18.01
CA ARG A 133 3.85 -4.29 16.63
C ARG A 133 2.79 -3.21 16.43
N LYS A 134 1.56 -3.44 16.92
CA LYS A 134 0.48 -2.45 16.86
C LYS A 134 0.82 -1.20 17.67
N LYS A 135 1.32 -1.33 18.90
CA LYS A 135 1.77 -0.19 19.74
C LYS A 135 2.85 0.64 19.04
N VAL A 136 3.85 0.00 18.45
CA VAL A 136 4.93 0.70 17.74
C VAL A 136 4.39 1.40 16.48
N SER A 137 3.49 0.77 15.73
CA SER A 137 2.86 1.38 14.55
C SER A 137 2.04 2.62 14.92
N ILE A 138 1.26 2.52 16.00
CA ILE A 138 0.46 3.61 16.56
C ILE A 138 1.39 4.75 17.02
N ALA A 139 2.43 4.46 17.80
CA ALA A 139 3.39 5.46 18.28
C ALA A 139 4.11 6.20 17.13
N ARG A 140 4.48 5.50 16.05
CA ARG A 140 5.05 6.15 14.85
C ARG A 140 4.05 7.07 14.17
N SER A 141 2.79 6.68 14.12
CA SER A 141 1.72 7.51 13.55
C SER A 141 1.52 8.76 14.41
N PHE A 142 1.52 8.61 15.74
CA PHE A 142 1.50 9.72 16.70
C PHE A 142 2.61 10.73 16.48
N ASN A 143 3.86 10.28 16.38
CA ASN A 143 4.99 11.19 16.16
C ASN A 143 4.81 12.01 14.87
N LYS A 144 4.34 11.36 13.79
CA LYS A 144 4.03 12.06 12.52
C LYS A 144 2.93 13.10 12.69
N PHE A 145 1.89 12.81 13.48
CA PHE A 145 0.82 13.76 13.75
C PHE A 145 1.30 14.94 14.60
N THR A 146 2.13 14.69 15.61
CA THR A 146 2.74 15.73 16.45
C THR A 146 3.63 16.67 15.61
N ASP A 147 4.48 16.11 14.76
CA ASP A 147 5.32 16.90 13.84
C ASP A 147 4.47 17.76 12.91
N LEU A 148 3.40 17.18 12.36
CA LEU A 148 2.47 17.88 11.48
C LEU A 148 1.70 19.01 12.20
N GLN A 149 1.28 18.77 13.43
CA GLN A 149 0.65 19.79 14.27
C GLN A 149 1.61 20.95 14.56
N ASN A 150 2.88 20.66 14.85
CA ASN A 150 3.90 21.68 15.09
C ASN A 150 4.20 22.48 13.82
N ASP A 151 4.32 21.82 12.68
CA ASP A 151 4.44 22.47 11.36
C ASP A 151 3.27 23.42 11.11
N LEU A 152 2.03 22.96 11.28
CA LEU A 152 0.83 23.77 11.03
C LEU A 152 0.74 24.98 11.96
N LYS A 153 1.02 24.80 13.26
CA LYS A 153 1.11 25.92 14.22
C LYS A 153 2.17 26.94 13.82
N THR A 154 3.31 26.46 13.35
CA THR A 154 4.43 27.31 12.91
C THR A 154 4.06 28.11 11.67
N TYR A 155 3.47 27.47 10.65
CA TYR A 155 3.00 28.16 9.44
C TYR A 155 1.89 29.16 9.76
N TYR A 156 0.95 28.80 10.64
CA TYR A 156 -0.11 29.71 11.08
C TYR A 156 0.46 30.95 11.78
N TYR A 157 1.37 30.76 12.74
CA TYR A 157 2.05 31.86 13.42
C TYR A 157 2.78 32.80 12.45
N TYR A 158 3.51 32.25 11.47
CA TYR A 158 4.18 33.07 10.46
C TYR A 158 3.20 33.80 9.54
N SER A 159 2.08 33.16 9.15
CA SER A 159 1.06 33.79 8.31
C SER A 159 0.40 35.02 8.97
N GLN A 160 0.34 35.05 10.31
CA GLN A 160 -0.20 36.18 11.08
C GLN A 160 0.81 37.33 11.26
N LYS A 161 2.12 37.05 11.20
CA LYS A 161 3.18 38.06 11.46
C LYS A 161 3.81 38.66 10.22
N ILE A 162 3.64 38.05 9.05
CA ILE A 162 4.29 38.51 7.83
C ILE A 162 3.38 39.52 7.11
N GLU A 163 3.81 40.78 7.01
CA GLU A 163 3.09 41.81 6.23
C GLU A 163 3.23 41.59 4.71
N HIS A 164 4.25 40.82 4.29
CA HIS A 164 4.54 40.57 2.90
C HIS A 164 3.59 39.52 2.28
N LYS A 165 2.60 40.00 1.52
CA LYS A 165 1.53 39.19 0.89
C LYS A 165 2.03 37.93 0.15
N GLY A 166 3.14 38.01 -0.57
CA GLY A 166 3.70 36.86 -1.29
C GLY A 166 4.24 35.74 -0.37
N LEU A 167 4.77 36.09 0.80
CA LEU A 167 5.26 35.11 1.77
C LEU A 167 4.10 34.48 2.56
N CYS A 168 3.05 35.26 2.86
CA CYS A 168 1.80 34.72 3.40
C CYS A 168 1.13 33.73 2.45
N PHE A 169 1.13 34.03 1.15
CA PHE A 169 0.61 33.12 0.14
C PHE A 169 1.40 31.78 0.11
N ILE A 170 2.73 31.84 0.13
CA ILE A 170 3.59 30.64 0.18
C ILE A 170 3.36 29.84 1.48
N ALA A 171 3.23 30.52 2.62
CA ALA A 171 2.93 29.88 3.90
C ALA A 171 1.55 29.20 3.89
N SER A 172 0.53 29.86 3.32
CA SER A 172 -0.83 29.32 3.16
C SER A 172 -0.84 28.06 2.27
N MET A 173 -0.16 28.10 1.11
CA MET A 173 -0.02 26.94 0.22
C MET A 173 0.70 25.76 0.89
N LYS A 174 1.75 26.02 1.68
CA LYS A 174 2.45 24.97 2.45
C LYS A 174 1.55 24.40 3.55
N CYS A 175 0.78 25.25 4.23
CA CYS A 175 -0.19 24.87 5.25
C CYS A 175 -1.29 23.98 4.65
N GLU A 176 -1.88 24.37 3.54
CA GLU A 176 -2.92 23.61 2.84
C GLU A 176 -2.40 22.25 2.34
N ARG A 177 -1.18 22.19 1.79
CA ARG A 177 -0.54 20.92 1.40
C ARG A 177 -0.33 20.00 2.61
N LYS A 178 0.13 20.55 3.75
CA LYS A 178 0.32 19.80 4.99
C LYS A 178 -1.01 19.34 5.59
N LEU A 179 -2.06 20.17 5.50
CA LEU A 179 -3.42 19.84 5.89
C LEU A 179 -3.98 18.68 5.05
N GLN A 180 -3.77 18.69 3.73
CA GLN A 180 -4.18 17.58 2.87
C GLN A 180 -3.42 16.28 3.18
N GLN A 181 -2.13 16.37 3.53
CA GLN A 181 -1.39 15.22 4.04
C GLN A 181 -1.97 14.70 5.36
N ALA A 182 -2.39 15.59 6.27
CA ALA A 182 -3.07 15.22 7.51
C ALA A 182 -4.37 14.47 7.21
N LEU A 183 -5.23 15.05 6.39
CA LEU A 183 -6.52 14.48 5.98
C LEU A 183 -6.34 13.11 5.31
N THR A 184 -5.32 12.96 4.46
CA THR A 184 -4.98 11.66 3.85
C THR A 184 -4.53 10.64 4.89
N LEU A 185 -3.76 11.05 5.90
CA LEU A 185 -3.34 10.16 7.00
C LEU A 185 -4.51 9.77 7.90
N LEU A 186 -5.47 10.67 8.09
CA LEU A 186 -6.71 10.45 8.85
C LEU A 186 -7.66 9.50 8.11
N ASP A 187 -7.84 9.69 6.81
CA ASP A 187 -8.63 8.78 5.97
C ASP A 187 -7.99 7.37 5.95
N LYS A 188 -6.65 7.31 5.92
CA LYS A 188 -5.90 6.04 6.01
C LYS A 188 -5.98 5.37 7.38
N SER A 189 -6.18 6.12 8.47
CA SER A 189 -6.32 5.53 9.81
C SER A 189 -7.74 5.01 10.05
N GLY A 190 -8.76 5.56 9.39
CA GLY A 190 -10.13 5.02 9.37
C GLY A 190 -10.29 3.81 8.43
N ASN A 191 -9.61 3.82 7.28
CA ASN A 191 -9.62 2.74 6.29
C ASN A 191 -8.30 1.96 6.30
N MET A 192 -7.95 1.40 7.46
CA MET A 192 -6.77 0.54 7.55
C MET A 192 -7.07 -0.80 6.84
N PHE A 193 -6.81 -0.85 5.53
CA PHE A 193 -6.96 -2.07 4.75
C PHE A 193 -6.10 -3.16 5.35
N THR A 194 -6.76 -4.17 5.90
CA THR A 194 -6.09 -5.36 6.37
C THR A 194 -5.91 -6.27 5.17
N LEU A 195 -4.69 -6.75 4.93
CA LEU A 195 -4.45 -7.77 3.91
C LEU A 195 -5.27 -9.01 4.31
N GLN A 196 -6.42 -9.24 3.66
CA GLN A 196 -7.31 -10.35 4.01
C GLN A 196 -6.77 -11.72 3.60
N GLY A 197 -5.76 -11.75 2.74
CA GLY A 197 -5.12 -12.98 2.32
C GLY A 197 -4.12 -12.74 1.21
N LYS A 198 -3.32 -13.78 0.94
CA LYS A 198 -2.39 -13.83 -0.19
C LYS A 198 -2.73 -15.07 -1.01
N SER A 199 -3.06 -14.89 -2.27
CA SER A 199 -3.24 -15.97 -3.23
C SER A 199 -2.13 -15.93 -4.28
N LEU A 200 -1.73 -17.11 -4.76
CA LEU A 200 -0.76 -17.26 -5.85
C LEU A 200 -1.51 -17.60 -7.14
N HIS A 201 -1.30 -16.79 -8.18
CA HIS A 201 -1.91 -17.01 -9.49
C HIS A 201 -0.84 -17.25 -10.55
N LYS A 202 -1.01 -18.29 -11.36
CA LYS A 202 -0.06 -18.65 -12.43
C LYS A 202 -0.30 -17.76 -13.64
N VAL A 203 0.65 -16.88 -13.93
CA VAL A 203 0.61 -15.96 -15.09
C VAL A 203 1.53 -16.36 -16.24
N ARG A 204 2.30 -17.44 -16.06
CA ARG A 204 3.17 -18.00 -17.10
C ARG A 204 2.35 -18.80 -18.11
N ILE A 205 2.60 -18.56 -19.39
CA ILE A 205 1.99 -19.29 -20.51
C ILE A 205 3.04 -20.15 -21.24
N PRO A 206 2.63 -21.17 -22.02
CA PRO A 206 3.59 -22.06 -22.70
C PRO A 206 4.56 -21.35 -23.66
N SER A 207 4.18 -20.21 -24.23
CA SER A 207 5.02 -19.43 -25.13
C SER A 207 6.00 -18.47 -24.42
N ASP A 208 6.10 -18.51 -23.10
CA ASP A 208 7.04 -17.69 -22.32
C ASP A 208 8.42 -18.35 -22.26
N THR A 209 9.40 -17.68 -22.86
CA THR A 209 10.80 -18.11 -22.89
C THR A 209 11.52 -17.82 -21.58
N ASP A 210 11.08 -16.79 -20.85
CA ASP A 210 11.77 -16.26 -19.69
C ASP A 210 10.89 -16.27 -18.42
N SER A 211 11.51 -16.07 -17.27
CA SER A 211 10.79 -15.87 -16.02
C SER A 211 9.94 -14.60 -16.09
N CYS A 212 8.65 -14.71 -15.75
CA CYS A 212 7.74 -13.57 -15.74
C CYS A 212 8.26 -12.46 -14.82
N HIS A 213 8.45 -11.27 -15.38
CA HIS A 213 8.82 -10.07 -14.62
C HIS A 213 7.73 -9.03 -14.79
N ILE A 214 6.80 -8.98 -13.82
CA ILE A 214 5.63 -8.13 -13.91
C ILE A 214 6.00 -6.71 -13.49
N THR A 215 5.92 -5.77 -14.44
CA THR A 215 6.30 -4.36 -14.25
C THR A 215 5.12 -3.45 -14.00
N ALA A 216 3.94 -3.81 -14.52
CA ALA A 216 2.72 -3.05 -14.31
C ALA A 216 1.46 -3.90 -14.28
N ILE A 217 0.44 -3.36 -13.62
CA ILE A 217 -0.90 -3.94 -13.49
C ILE A 217 -1.92 -2.83 -13.75
N CYS A 218 -2.95 -3.13 -14.54
CA CYS A 218 -4.08 -2.24 -14.77
C CYS A 218 -5.38 -3.03 -14.62
N VAL A 219 -6.27 -2.61 -13.70
CA VAL A 219 -7.58 -3.25 -13.49
C VAL A 219 -8.62 -2.50 -14.32
N LEU A 220 -9.34 -3.23 -15.15
CA LEU A 220 -10.42 -2.68 -15.98
C LEU A 220 -11.74 -2.60 -15.19
N PRO A 221 -12.69 -1.75 -15.59
CA PRO A 221 -13.98 -1.59 -14.89
C PRO A 221 -14.78 -2.88 -14.71
N GLU A 222 -14.62 -3.86 -15.60
CA GLU A 222 -15.28 -5.17 -15.53
C GLU A 222 -14.55 -6.16 -14.59
N GLY A 223 -13.51 -5.72 -13.88
CA GLY A 223 -12.72 -6.53 -12.95
C GLY A 223 -11.67 -7.41 -13.63
N GLN A 224 -11.55 -7.36 -14.95
CA GLN A 224 -10.43 -7.96 -15.68
C GLN A 224 -9.12 -7.26 -15.33
N VAL A 225 -8.02 -7.99 -15.38
CA VAL A 225 -6.71 -7.49 -15.00
C VAL A 225 -5.76 -7.60 -16.19
N LEU A 226 -5.04 -6.52 -16.47
CA LEU A 226 -3.96 -6.47 -17.43
C LEU A 226 -2.64 -6.45 -16.69
N ILE A 227 -1.65 -7.19 -17.19
CA ILE A 227 -0.29 -7.15 -16.66
C ILE A 227 0.72 -6.97 -17.79
N ALA A 228 1.77 -6.20 -17.53
CA ALA A 228 2.95 -6.09 -18.39
C ALA A 228 3.99 -7.11 -17.92
N ASP A 229 4.37 -8.05 -18.79
CA ASP A 229 5.45 -9.01 -18.53
C ASP A 229 6.68 -8.58 -19.33
N PHE A 230 7.58 -7.89 -18.63
CA PHE A 230 8.77 -7.24 -19.18
C PHE A 230 9.65 -8.23 -19.94
N ASN A 231 10.09 -9.30 -19.26
CA ASN A 231 11.04 -10.26 -19.83
C ASN A 231 10.46 -10.99 -21.03
N ASN A 232 9.17 -11.36 -20.98
CA ASN A 232 8.51 -12.09 -22.06
C ASN A 232 7.94 -11.20 -23.16
N LYS A 233 8.15 -9.87 -23.09
CA LYS A 233 7.71 -8.89 -24.11
C LYS A 233 6.21 -9.01 -24.42
N LYS A 234 5.39 -9.17 -23.39
CA LYS A 234 3.95 -9.41 -23.52
C LYS A 234 3.11 -8.55 -22.60
N VAL A 235 1.92 -8.21 -23.07
CA VAL A 235 0.81 -7.77 -22.23
C VAL A 235 -0.15 -8.95 -22.10
N LYS A 236 -0.57 -9.28 -20.89
CA LYS A 236 -1.46 -10.41 -20.61
C LYS A 236 -2.76 -9.92 -20.01
N LEU A 237 -3.86 -10.51 -20.44
CA LEU A 237 -5.22 -10.26 -19.96
C LEU A 237 -5.64 -11.44 -19.07
N LEU A 238 -6.11 -11.13 -17.88
CA LEU A 238 -6.67 -12.06 -16.93
C LEU A 238 -8.12 -11.70 -16.65
N ASP A 239 -8.94 -12.71 -16.36
CA ASP A 239 -10.31 -12.48 -15.89
C ASP A 239 -10.33 -12.04 -14.42
N LYS A 240 -11.53 -11.80 -13.90
CA LYS A 240 -11.78 -11.42 -12.49
C LYS A 240 -11.40 -12.51 -11.47
N GLN A 241 -11.10 -13.72 -11.92
CA GLN A 241 -10.54 -14.82 -11.11
C GLN A 241 -9.03 -14.96 -11.31
N TYR A 242 -8.39 -13.98 -11.97
CA TYR A 242 -6.96 -13.98 -12.29
C TYR A 242 -6.54 -15.20 -13.14
N ARG A 243 -7.44 -15.74 -13.96
CA ARG A 243 -7.13 -16.79 -14.95
C ARG A 243 -6.71 -16.12 -16.25
N MET A 244 -5.71 -16.70 -16.91
CA MET A 244 -5.23 -16.20 -18.21
C MET A 244 -6.33 -16.28 -19.27
N VAL A 245 -6.65 -15.15 -19.91
CA VAL A 245 -7.65 -15.07 -21.00
C VAL A 245 -6.95 -14.94 -22.35
N SER A 246 -6.03 -13.99 -22.47
CA SER A 246 -5.34 -13.67 -23.71
C SER A 246 -3.97 -13.06 -23.43
N HIS A 247 -3.12 -13.00 -24.45
CA HIS A 247 -1.89 -12.23 -24.41
C HIS A 247 -1.64 -11.54 -25.75
N CYS A 248 -0.82 -10.50 -25.74
CA CYS A 248 -0.40 -9.75 -26.91
C CYS A 248 1.10 -9.51 -26.81
N GLY A 249 1.85 -9.90 -27.85
CA GLY A 249 3.27 -9.54 -27.96
C GLY A 249 3.44 -8.04 -28.21
N VAL A 250 4.49 -7.46 -27.66
CA VAL A 250 4.92 -6.08 -27.93
C VAL A 250 6.36 -6.07 -28.46
N ASN A 251 6.71 -5.09 -29.28
CA ASN A 251 8.04 -5.01 -29.89
C ASN A 251 9.02 -4.27 -28.97
N GLY A 252 9.34 -4.91 -27.85
CA GLY A 252 10.23 -4.37 -26.82
C GLY A 252 9.80 -4.85 -25.43
N TYR A 253 10.26 -4.15 -24.40
CA TYR A 253 10.03 -4.48 -23.00
C TYR A 253 8.94 -3.56 -22.42
N PRO A 254 7.73 -4.08 -22.12
CA PRO A 254 6.67 -3.26 -21.57
C PRO A 254 6.99 -2.86 -20.12
N HIS A 255 6.92 -1.56 -19.83
CA HIS A 255 7.15 -1.03 -18.48
C HIS A 255 5.87 -0.74 -17.74
N ASP A 256 4.94 -0.02 -18.37
CA ASP A 256 3.72 0.44 -17.71
C ASP A 256 2.49 0.39 -18.61
N ILE A 257 1.32 0.28 -17.99
CA ILE A 257 0.01 0.14 -18.65
C ILE A 257 -0.95 1.14 -18.05
N CYS A 258 -1.62 1.91 -18.91
CA CYS A 258 -2.71 2.78 -18.49
C CYS A 258 -3.95 2.56 -19.35
N GLN A 259 -5.11 2.50 -18.70
CA GLN A 259 -6.39 2.52 -19.39
C GLN A 259 -6.66 3.91 -19.95
N ILE A 260 -6.95 3.99 -21.25
CA ILE A 260 -7.26 5.25 -21.94
C ILE A 260 -8.75 5.37 -22.27
N LYS A 261 -9.44 4.24 -22.42
CA LYS A 261 -10.88 4.08 -22.66
C LYS A 261 -11.33 2.72 -22.09
N PRO A 262 -12.64 2.48 -21.91
CA PRO A 262 -13.13 1.18 -21.43
C PRO A 262 -12.54 -0.03 -22.17
N SER A 263 -12.44 0.05 -23.49
CA SER A 263 -11.93 -1.02 -24.37
C SER A 263 -10.54 -0.74 -24.96
N ALA A 264 -9.75 0.17 -24.39
CA ALA A 264 -8.42 0.46 -24.92
C ALA A 264 -7.43 0.86 -23.83
N ILE A 265 -6.19 0.41 -24.02
CA ILE A 265 -5.06 0.73 -23.16
C ILE A 265 -3.91 1.31 -23.98
N ALA A 266 -3.02 2.01 -23.28
CA ALA A 266 -1.73 2.43 -23.78
C ALA A 266 -0.62 1.81 -22.92
N VAL A 267 0.46 1.40 -23.57
CA VAL A 267 1.57 0.67 -22.96
C VAL A 267 2.88 1.36 -23.33
N THR A 268 3.72 1.67 -22.35
CA THR A 268 5.09 2.12 -22.59
C THR A 268 5.97 0.93 -22.89
N VAL A 269 6.68 0.98 -24.02
CA VAL A 269 7.54 -0.10 -24.49
C VAL A 269 8.94 0.46 -24.67
N GLU A 270 9.88 -0.03 -23.86
CA GLU A 270 11.29 0.28 -24.00
C GLU A 270 11.95 -0.71 -24.96
N ASP A 271 12.76 -0.21 -25.89
CA ASP A 271 13.65 -1.04 -26.69
C ASP A 271 15.05 -0.44 -26.59
N PHE A 272 16.06 -1.27 -26.29
CA PHE A 272 17.45 -0.83 -26.17
C PHE A 272 18.12 -0.63 -27.54
N SER A 273 17.51 -1.13 -28.61
CA SER A 273 18.02 -1.06 -29.98
C SER A 273 17.14 -0.20 -30.91
N ASN A 274 15.91 0.10 -30.50
CA ASN A 274 14.96 0.91 -31.28
C ASN A 274 14.46 2.12 -30.47
N PRO A 275 13.85 3.13 -31.12
CA PRO A 275 13.18 4.19 -30.41
C PRO A 275 12.11 3.62 -29.48
N HIS A 276 12.10 4.08 -28.22
CA HIS A 276 11.03 3.78 -27.27
C HIS A 276 9.67 4.13 -27.87
N GLU A 277 8.61 3.42 -27.51
CA GLU A 277 7.29 3.64 -28.11
C GLU A 277 6.15 3.55 -27.12
N VAL A 278 5.02 4.15 -27.50
CA VAL A 278 3.73 3.89 -26.88
C VAL A 278 2.92 3.01 -27.81
N GLN A 279 2.55 1.81 -27.35
CA GLN A 279 1.68 0.90 -28.07
C GLN A 279 0.25 0.98 -27.53
N PHE A 280 -0.71 1.17 -28.43
CA PHE A 280 -2.13 1.13 -28.13
C PHE A 280 -2.66 -0.26 -28.41
N ILE A 281 -3.39 -0.81 -27.45
CA ILE A 281 -3.99 -2.15 -27.54
C ILE A 281 -5.49 -2.01 -27.28
N THR A 282 -6.29 -2.55 -28.18
CA THR A 282 -7.74 -2.71 -27.98
C THR A 282 -7.97 -3.94 -27.12
N VAL A 283 -8.77 -3.77 -26.07
CA VAL A 283 -9.19 -4.85 -25.18
C VAL A 283 -10.61 -5.24 -25.54
N THR A 284 -10.78 -6.52 -25.88
CA THR A 284 -12.10 -7.15 -26.02
C THR A 284 -12.29 -8.14 -24.87
N GLN A 285 -13.49 -8.72 -24.74
CA GLN A 285 -13.77 -9.69 -23.68
C GLN A 285 -12.81 -10.89 -23.69
N SER A 286 -12.33 -11.31 -24.85
CA SER A 286 -11.51 -12.52 -25.00
C SER A 286 -10.13 -12.28 -25.60
N GLN A 287 -9.81 -11.08 -26.07
CA GLN A 287 -8.58 -10.84 -26.84
C GLN A 287 -7.97 -9.45 -26.62
N LEU A 288 -6.66 -9.41 -26.78
CA LEU A 288 -5.85 -8.19 -26.88
C LEU A 288 -5.41 -7.98 -28.33
N VAL A 289 -5.82 -6.89 -28.94
CA VAL A 289 -5.54 -6.60 -30.35
C VAL A 289 -4.67 -5.34 -30.47
N PRO A 290 -3.43 -5.44 -30.95
CA PRO A 290 -2.63 -4.26 -31.29
C PRO A 290 -3.39 -3.30 -32.20
N ALA A 291 -3.44 -2.02 -31.86
CA ALA A 291 -4.14 -1.02 -32.66
C ALA A 291 -3.16 -0.14 -33.45
N ARG A 292 -2.41 0.69 -32.74
CA ARG A 292 -1.43 1.62 -33.34
C ARG A 292 -0.31 1.91 -32.36
N LYS A 293 0.74 2.56 -32.82
CA LYS A 293 1.85 2.99 -31.98
C LYS A 293 2.47 4.29 -32.46
N PHE A 294 3.21 4.96 -31.58
CA PHE A 294 4.06 6.07 -31.97
C PHE A 294 5.38 6.02 -31.21
N GLN A 295 6.44 6.48 -31.87
CA GLN A 295 7.79 6.51 -31.31
C GLN A 295 8.00 7.75 -30.45
N LEU A 296 8.80 7.57 -29.40
CA LEU A 296 9.27 8.58 -28.47
C LEU A 296 10.75 8.84 -28.72
N LYS A 297 11.17 10.08 -28.51
CA LYS A 297 12.58 10.48 -28.61
C LYS A 297 13.32 10.42 -27.26
N HIS A 298 12.69 9.82 -26.25
CA HIS A 298 13.20 9.71 -24.89
C HIS A 298 12.75 8.40 -24.27
N LYS A 299 13.43 7.98 -23.19
CA LYS A 299 13.02 6.82 -22.38
C LYS A 299 11.59 6.98 -21.88
N CYS A 300 10.84 5.90 -21.82
CA CYS A 300 9.51 5.86 -21.23
C CYS A 300 9.43 4.76 -20.18
N ILE A 301 9.07 5.15 -18.97
CA ILE A 301 8.95 4.24 -17.82
C ILE A 301 7.47 4.12 -17.50
N CYS A 302 6.85 5.17 -16.95
CA CYS A 302 5.43 5.14 -16.58
C CYS A 302 4.55 5.88 -17.59
N ILE A 303 3.26 5.54 -17.58
CA ILE A 303 2.22 6.19 -18.38
C ILE A 303 0.94 6.42 -17.57
N ALA A 304 0.37 7.60 -17.73
CA ALA A 304 -0.93 7.95 -17.18
C ALA A 304 -1.76 8.64 -18.24
N HIS A 305 -3.08 8.51 -18.15
CA HIS A 305 -4.03 9.16 -19.04
C HIS A 305 -4.92 10.10 -18.22
N HIS A 306 -5.01 11.35 -18.66
CA HIS A 306 -5.88 12.35 -18.04
C HIS A 306 -6.36 13.36 -19.07
N GLN A 307 -7.67 13.60 -19.09
CA GLN A 307 -8.33 14.59 -19.97
C GLN A 307 -7.91 14.50 -21.45
N GLY A 308 -7.83 13.29 -22.00
CA GLY A 308 -7.49 13.08 -23.41
C GLY A 308 -6.01 13.34 -23.76
N ALA A 309 -5.13 13.39 -22.76
CA ALA A 309 -3.69 13.47 -22.92
C ALA A 309 -3.00 12.30 -22.20
N LEU A 310 -1.83 11.93 -22.72
CA LEU A 310 -0.93 10.97 -22.09
C LEU A 310 0.17 11.72 -21.36
N TYR A 311 0.44 11.30 -20.14
CA TYR A 311 1.56 11.77 -19.33
C TYR A 311 2.54 10.62 -19.22
N ILE A 312 3.74 10.83 -19.72
CA ILE A 312 4.76 9.79 -19.87
C ILE A 312 5.99 10.26 -19.12
N SER A 313 6.44 9.48 -18.14
CA SER A 313 7.67 9.77 -17.42
C SER A 313 8.87 9.11 -18.11
N SER A 314 10.00 9.80 -18.08
CA SER A 314 11.31 9.18 -18.12
C SER A 314 11.87 9.13 -16.69
N GLY A 315 13.11 8.68 -16.51
CA GLY A 315 13.80 8.79 -15.21
C GLY A 315 13.98 10.25 -14.74
N THR A 316 14.01 11.20 -15.68
CA THR A 316 14.40 12.60 -15.42
C THR A 316 13.35 13.64 -15.81
N ALA A 317 12.31 13.30 -16.53
CA ALA A 317 11.33 14.27 -17.02
C ALA A 317 9.92 13.68 -17.11
N LEU A 318 8.93 14.56 -17.13
CA LEU A 318 7.53 14.25 -17.38
C LEU A 318 7.07 14.96 -18.65
N TYR A 319 6.57 14.18 -19.59
CA TYR A 319 6.13 14.66 -20.90
C TYR A 319 4.63 14.51 -21.04
N LYS A 320 3.98 15.51 -21.64
CA LYS A 320 2.57 15.48 -22.01
C LYS A 320 2.44 15.29 -23.52
N TYR A 321 1.77 14.23 -23.93
CA TYR A 321 1.51 13.88 -25.32
C TYR A 321 0.02 13.93 -25.62
N SER A 322 -0.33 14.26 -26.86
CA SER A 322 -1.67 14.00 -27.36
C SER A 322 -1.88 12.51 -27.57
N MET A 323 -3.14 12.07 -27.62
CA MET A 323 -3.45 10.67 -27.96
C MET A 323 -2.87 10.25 -29.32
N ARG A 324 -2.62 11.18 -30.25
CA ARG A 324 -2.02 10.92 -31.57
C ARG A 324 -0.49 10.88 -31.57
N GLY A 325 0.16 11.03 -30.42
CA GLY A 325 1.63 10.98 -30.29
C GLY A 325 2.36 12.29 -30.55
N LYS A 326 1.63 13.42 -30.65
CA LYS A 326 2.26 14.74 -30.71
C LYS A 326 2.70 15.15 -29.31
N LEU A 327 3.99 15.43 -29.12
CA LEU A 327 4.48 16.06 -27.89
C LEU A 327 3.82 17.44 -27.73
N LEU A 328 3.09 17.64 -26.63
CA LEU A 328 2.38 18.88 -26.33
C LEU A 328 3.23 19.77 -25.42
N ASN A 329 3.80 19.21 -24.35
CA ASN A 329 4.63 19.95 -23.42
C ASN A 329 5.59 19.01 -22.67
N LYS A 330 6.73 19.53 -22.22
CA LYS A 330 7.56 18.93 -21.18
C LYS A 330 7.15 19.57 -19.84
N VAL A 331 6.36 18.85 -19.06
CA VAL A 331 5.71 19.36 -17.83
C VAL A 331 6.73 19.56 -16.72
N TYR A 332 7.72 18.68 -16.65
CA TYR A 332 8.77 18.71 -15.65
C TYR A 332 10.06 18.13 -16.23
N GLU A 333 11.20 18.66 -15.82
CA GLU A 333 12.52 18.11 -16.11
C GLU A 333 13.43 18.36 -14.93
N ASN A 334 14.05 17.29 -14.43
CA ASN A 334 15.13 17.41 -13.48
C ASN A 334 16.42 17.72 -14.24
N ILE A 335 16.87 18.97 -14.10
CA ILE A 335 18.12 19.47 -14.67
C ILE A 335 19.31 19.24 -13.73
N SER A 336 19.09 18.79 -12.49
CA SER A 336 20.20 18.39 -11.63
C SER A 336 20.75 17.07 -12.17
N HIS A 337 21.92 17.13 -12.81
CA HIS A 337 22.66 15.95 -13.32
C HIS A 337 23.08 14.95 -12.23
N GLU A 338 22.66 15.16 -10.99
CA GLU A 338 22.76 14.20 -9.91
C GLU A 338 21.79 13.04 -10.19
N ASP A 339 22.32 12.02 -10.86
CA ASP A 339 21.69 10.72 -11.01
C ASP A 339 21.59 10.07 -9.63
N THR A 340 20.56 10.42 -8.87
CA THR A 340 20.38 9.91 -7.50
C THR A 340 19.93 8.44 -7.49
N GLY A 341 19.83 7.77 -8.64
CA GLY A 341 19.32 6.40 -8.77
C GLY A 341 17.85 6.24 -8.35
N LYS A 342 17.16 7.35 -8.04
CA LYS A 342 15.75 7.38 -7.67
C LYS A 342 14.95 7.97 -8.83
N ASN A 343 14.01 7.20 -9.37
CA ASN A 343 13.07 7.66 -10.37
C ASN A 343 12.07 8.67 -9.75
N TYR A 344 12.50 9.91 -9.54
CA TYR A 344 11.65 10.98 -9.00
C TYR A 344 10.35 11.16 -9.79
N CYS A 345 10.40 10.89 -11.10
CA CYS A 345 9.22 11.01 -11.96
C CYS A 345 8.18 9.91 -11.73
N GLU A 346 8.57 8.71 -11.25
CA GLU A 346 7.61 7.69 -10.82
C GLU A 346 6.81 8.16 -9.61
N LEU A 347 7.49 8.75 -8.61
CA LEU A 347 6.84 9.31 -7.43
C LEU A 347 5.91 10.48 -7.79
N ILE A 348 6.32 11.33 -8.75
CA ILE A 348 5.47 12.39 -9.26
C ILE A 348 4.25 11.80 -9.96
N MET A 349 4.41 10.80 -10.83
CA MET A 349 3.31 10.16 -11.56
C MET A 349 2.32 9.43 -10.66
N ILE A 350 2.82 8.65 -9.69
CA ILE A 350 1.98 8.00 -8.66
C ILE A 350 1.17 9.07 -7.94
N ARG A 351 1.83 10.14 -7.49
CA ARG A 351 1.14 11.23 -6.79
C ARG A 351 0.15 11.97 -7.70
N TRP A 352 0.47 12.19 -8.97
CA TRP A 352 -0.38 12.89 -9.92
C TRP A 352 -1.61 12.07 -10.31
N HIS A 353 -1.45 10.77 -10.49
CA HIS A 353 -2.57 9.84 -10.71
C HIS A 353 -3.52 9.88 -9.51
N TRP A 354 -2.97 9.82 -8.29
CA TRP A 354 -3.74 9.90 -7.05
C TRP A 354 -4.41 11.25 -6.81
N GLU A 355 -3.77 12.38 -7.12
CA GLU A 355 -4.30 13.71 -6.82
C GLU A 355 -5.27 14.25 -7.89
N TYR A 356 -5.22 13.76 -9.13
CA TYR A 356 -5.93 14.40 -10.26
C TYR A 356 -6.68 13.45 -11.21
N VAL A 357 -6.39 12.15 -11.21
CA VAL A 357 -7.05 11.19 -12.12
C VAL A 357 -8.14 10.38 -11.42
N LEU A 358 -7.96 10.12 -10.14
CA LEU A 358 -8.95 9.55 -9.23
C LEU A 358 -9.76 10.67 -8.57
#